data_AF-A0A429F579-F1
#
_entry.id   AF-A0A429F579-F1
#
_cell.length_a   1.000
_cell.length_b   1.000
_cell.length_c   1.000
_cell.angle_alpha   90.00
_cell.angle_beta   90.00
_cell.angle_gamma   90.00
#
_symmetry.space_group_name_H-M   'P 1'
#
loop_
_entity.id
_entity.type
_entity.pdbx_description
1 polymer ?
#
loop_
_entity_poly.entity_id
_entity_poly.type
_entity_poly.pdbx_seq_one_letter_code
_entity_poly.pdbx_strand_id
1 'polypeptide(L)'
;MTESPAALLVLPAARRPRAVVWTAGQTSAFLHTIGGRRLYAAYHLIALRGLRRVEAAGLRWVDVDLEHGTAVICQQLQRRNGRLEACPPKTAHSVRVIALDRTTIAALRAPSGAGDHRTSSDGPPP
;
A
#
# COMPACT_ATOMS: atom_id res chain seq x y z
N MET A 1 -15.98 -2.67 -43.12
CA MET A 1 -15.52 -1.45 -42.42
C MET A 1 -16.61 -1.06 -41.46
N THR A 2 -16.46 -1.39 -40.18
CA THR A 2 -17.47 -1.08 -39.16
C THR A 2 -16.93 0.09 -38.35
N GLU A 3 -17.20 1.31 -38.81
CA GLU A 3 -16.87 2.49 -38.01
C GLU A 3 -17.83 2.56 -36.81
N SER A 4 -17.27 2.53 -35.60
CA SER A 4 -18.04 2.61 -34.37
C SER A 4 -18.61 4.01 -34.20
N PRO A 5 -19.94 4.18 -34.09
CA PRO A 5 -20.57 5.49 -33.87
C PRO A 5 -20.16 6.15 -32.55
N ALA A 6 -19.56 5.40 -31.63
CA ALA A 6 -18.99 5.93 -30.38
C ALA A 6 -17.76 6.83 -30.60
N ALA A 7 -17.09 6.74 -31.76
CA ALA A 7 -15.90 7.55 -32.06
C ALA A 7 -16.22 9.03 -32.31
N LEU A 8 -17.48 9.36 -32.63
CA LEU A 8 -17.94 10.74 -32.89
C LEU A 8 -18.52 11.43 -31.65
N LEU A 9 -18.66 10.69 -30.53
CA LEU A 9 -19.24 11.21 -29.30
C LEU A 9 -18.15 11.68 -28.34
N VAL A 10 -17.90 12.98 -28.28
CA VAL A 10 -17.12 13.58 -27.18
C VAL A 10 -18.00 13.63 -25.94
N LEU A 11 -17.82 12.66 -25.03
CA LEU A 11 -18.48 12.69 -23.73
C LEU A 11 -17.99 13.93 -22.95
N PRO A 12 -18.89 14.74 -22.38
CA PRO A 12 -18.46 15.85 -21.51
C PRO A 12 -17.61 15.29 -20.38
N ALA A 13 -16.51 15.97 -20.06
CA ALA A 13 -15.59 15.51 -19.03
C ALA A 13 -16.36 15.31 -17.71
N ALA A 14 -16.47 14.05 -17.28
CA ALA A 14 -17.12 13.73 -16.03
C ALA A 14 -16.41 14.47 -14.88
N ARG A 15 -17.14 15.33 -14.16
CA ARG A 15 -16.60 16.08 -13.03
C ARG A 15 -16.30 15.09 -11.91
N ARG A 16 -15.01 14.77 -11.70
CA ARG A 16 -14.60 13.91 -10.58
C ARG A 16 -14.93 14.63 -9.26
N PRO A 17 -15.66 13.99 -8.33
CA PRO A 17 -15.88 14.57 -7.02
C PRO A 17 -14.53 14.79 -6.33
N ARG A 18 -14.39 15.92 -5.63
CA ARG A 18 -13.18 16.25 -4.88
C ARG A 18 -12.98 15.20 -3.79
N ALA A 19 -11.79 14.62 -3.71
CA ALA A 19 -11.46 13.70 -2.63
C ALA A 19 -11.59 14.42 -1.28
N VAL A 20 -12.31 13.81 -0.34
CA VAL A 20 -12.32 14.25 1.06
C VAL A 20 -11.00 13.80 1.67
N VAL A 21 -10.20 14.78 2.10
CA VAL A 21 -8.88 14.54 2.71
C VAL A 21 -9.02 14.70 4.22
N TRP A 22 -8.47 13.76 4.98
CA TRP A 22 -8.43 13.86 6.44
C TRP A 22 -7.49 14.98 6.88
N THR A 23 -7.88 15.69 7.94
CA THR A 23 -6.98 16.63 8.61
C THR A 23 -5.90 15.87 9.39
N ALA A 24 -4.85 16.58 9.80
CA ALA A 24 -3.84 16.02 10.69
C ALA A 24 -4.45 15.51 12.01
N GLY A 25 -5.42 16.24 12.57
CA GLY A 25 -6.15 15.84 13.78
C GLY A 25 -6.96 14.56 13.60
N GLN A 26 -7.68 14.42 12.48
CA GLN A 26 -8.43 13.20 12.17
C GLN A 26 -7.52 12.00 11.96
N THR A 27 -6.40 12.19 11.26
CA THR A 27 -5.38 11.17 11.04
C THR A 27 -4.76 10.70 12.35
N SER A 28 -4.39 11.65 13.22
CA SER A 28 -3.85 11.37 14.55
C SER A 28 -4.85 10.59 15.42
N ALA A 29 -6.11 11.03 15.49
CA ALA A 29 -7.16 10.36 16.25
C ALA A 29 -7.40 8.92 15.78
N PHE A 30 -7.39 8.71 14.45
CA PHE A 30 -7.49 7.37 13.88
C PHE A 30 -6.31 6.49 14.29
N LEU A 31 -5.06 6.95 14.08
CA LEU A 31 -3.87 6.18 14.40
C LEU A 31 -3.78 5.84 15.89
N HIS A 32 -4.17 6.78 16.76
CA HIS A 32 -4.26 6.54 18.20
C HIS A 32 -5.26 5.41 18.52
N THR A 33 -6.44 5.44 17.89
CA THR A 33 -7.51 4.44 18.09
C THR A 33 -7.08 3.03 17.70
N ILE A 34 -6.21 2.89 16.69
CA ILE A 34 -5.76 1.59 16.18
C ILE A 34 -4.38 1.16 16.70
N GLY A 35 -3.78 1.88 17.66
CA GLY A 35 -2.39 1.70 18.11
C GLY A 35 -1.96 0.27 18.47
N GLY A 36 -2.87 -0.54 19.04
CA GLY A 36 -2.60 -1.94 19.39
C GLY A 36 -3.06 -2.97 18.35
N ARG A 37 -3.57 -2.53 17.19
CA ARG A 37 -4.11 -3.43 16.17
C ARG A 37 -3.03 -3.85 15.18
N ARG A 38 -3.15 -5.08 14.65
CA ARG A 38 -2.24 -5.64 13.64
C ARG A 38 -1.96 -4.71 12.44
N LEU A 39 -2.96 -3.94 12.01
CA LEU A 39 -2.84 -3.06 10.84
C LEU A 39 -2.23 -1.68 11.15
N TYR A 40 -1.87 -1.39 12.41
CA TYR A 40 -1.30 -0.11 12.81
C TYR A 40 -0.09 0.28 11.94
N ALA A 41 0.89 -0.60 11.82
CA ALA A 41 2.12 -0.35 11.05
C ALA A 41 1.81 -0.01 9.58
N ALA A 42 0.88 -0.72 8.95
CA ALA A 42 0.48 -0.47 7.56
C ALA A 42 -0.17 0.91 7.39
N TYR A 43 -1.11 1.28 8.27
CA TYR A 43 -1.73 2.60 8.23
C TYR A 43 -0.78 3.73 8.59
N HIS A 44 0.17 3.49 9.50
CA HIS A 44 1.23 4.44 9.85
C HIS A 44 2.12 4.74 8.63
N LEU A 45 2.54 3.72 7.89
CA LEU A 45 3.30 3.88 6.65
C LEU A 45 2.51 4.64 5.57
N ILE A 46 1.22 4.34 5.39
CA ILE A 46 0.37 5.05 4.43
C ILE A 46 0.25 6.54 4.81
N ALA A 47 -0.08 6.81 6.07
CA ALA A 47 -0.36 8.17 6.54
C ALA A 47 0.90 9.05 6.60
N LEU A 48 2.03 8.50 7.06
CA LEU A 48 3.23 9.29 7.38
C LEU A 48 4.38 9.11 6.37
N ARG A 49 4.38 8.04 5.57
CA ARG A 49 5.38 7.79 4.52
C ARG A 49 4.81 7.78 3.10
N GLY A 50 3.50 8.00 2.96
CA GLY A 50 2.85 8.13 1.67
C GLY A 50 2.84 6.85 0.84
N LEU A 51 2.87 5.67 1.47
CA LEU A 51 2.69 4.42 0.75
C LEU A 51 1.28 4.33 0.20
N ARG A 52 1.15 3.79 -1.01
CA ARG A 52 -0.14 3.34 -1.54
C ARG A 52 -0.55 2.06 -0.81
N ARG A 53 -1.85 1.80 -0.67
CA ARG A 53 -2.37 0.58 -0.02
C ARG A 53 -1.73 -0.71 -0.56
N VAL A 54 -1.55 -0.80 -1.88
CA VAL A 54 -0.96 -1.98 -2.53
C VAL A 54 0.55 -2.11 -2.29
N GLU A 55 1.25 -0.99 -2.08
CA GLU A 55 2.67 -0.97 -1.70
C GLU A 55 2.83 -1.39 -0.23
N ALA A 56 2.01 -0.82 0.66
CA ALA A 56 2.01 -1.19 2.07
C ALA A 56 1.67 -2.68 2.29
N ALA A 57 0.75 -3.23 1.49
CA ALA A 57 0.43 -4.65 1.51
C ALA A 57 1.52 -5.54 0.87
N GLY A 58 2.32 -5.00 -0.05
CA GLY A 58 3.39 -5.72 -0.75
C GLY A 58 4.78 -5.54 -0.12
N LEU A 59 4.92 -4.74 0.93
CA LEU A 59 6.19 -4.50 1.60
C LEU A 59 6.65 -5.79 2.31
N ARG A 60 7.85 -6.27 1.95
CA ARG A 60 8.45 -7.45 2.59
C ARG A 60 9.47 -7.02 3.63
N TRP A 61 9.65 -7.85 4.66
CA TRP A 61 10.66 -7.62 5.69
C TRP A 61 12.10 -7.55 5.14
N VAL A 62 12.41 -8.31 4.08
CA VAL A 62 13.74 -8.27 3.43
C VAL A 62 14.05 -6.92 2.78
N ASP A 63 13.02 -6.13 2.46
CA ASP A 63 13.17 -4.81 1.86
C ASP A 63 13.19 -3.68 2.92
N VAL A 64 13.19 -4.02 4.22
CA VAL A 64 13.14 -3.08 5.34
C VAL A 64 14.41 -3.20 6.18
N ASP A 65 15.15 -2.11 6.26
CA ASP A 65 16.33 -1.98 7.10
C ASP A 65 16.01 -1.10 8.31
N LEU A 66 15.69 -1.74 9.44
CA LEU A 66 15.37 -1.04 10.68
C LEU A 66 16.62 -0.53 11.42
N GLU A 67 17.81 -0.96 11.03
CA GLU A 67 19.07 -0.52 11.62
C GLU A 67 19.49 0.81 10.99
N HIS A 68 19.51 0.87 9.66
CA HIS A 68 19.81 2.09 8.90
C HIS A 68 18.58 2.99 8.69
N GLY A 69 17.40 2.55 9.12
CA GLY A 69 16.17 3.34 9.07
C GLY A 69 15.68 3.61 7.66
N THR A 70 15.70 2.61 6.79
CA THR A 70 15.23 2.72 5.40
C THR A 70 14.32 1.58 5.00
N ALA A 71 13.47 1.81 3.99
CA ALA A 71 12.73 0.75 3.32
C ALA A 71 12.71 0.96 1.82
N VAL A 72 12.83 -0.12 1.05
CA VAL A 72 12.77 -0.13 -0.40
C VAL A 72 11.37 -0.51 -0.86
N ILE A 73 10.68 0.42 -1.52
CA ILE A 73 9.37 0.16 -2.13
C ILE A 73 9.61 -0.32 -3.55
N CYS A 74 9.64 -1.63 -3.76
CA CYS A 74 9.99 -2.25 -5.05
C CYS A 74 8.91 -3.16 -5.63
N GLN A 75 7.77 -3.32 -4.96
CA GLN A 75 6.66 -4.15 -5.43
C GLN A 75 5.32 -3.68 -4.85
N GLN A 76 4.25 -4.30 -5.34
CA GLN A 76 2.89 -4.09 -4.88
C GLN A 76 2.11 -5.39 -4.91
N LEU A 77 1.16 -5.54 -3.99
CA LEU A 77 0.26 -6.68 -3.92
C LEU A 77 -1.10 -6.32 -4.55
N GLN A 78 -1.47 -6.98 -5.64
CA GLN A 78 -2.71 -6.72 -6.38
C GLN A 78 -3.59 -7.97 -6.43
N ARG A 79 -4.91 -7.79 -6.53
CA ARG A 79 -5.82 -8.88 -6.85
C ARG A 79 -6.13 -8.88 -8.35
N ARG A 80 -5.76 -9.95 -9.06
CA ARG A 80 -6.00 -10.15 -10.49
C ARG A 80 -6.65 -11.51 -10.70
N ASN A 81 -7.74 -11.56 -11.49
CA ASN A 81 -8.48 -12.80 -11.76
C ASN A 81 -8.83 -13.60 -10.48
N GLY A 82 -9.18 -12.90 -9.38
CA GLY A 82 -9.48 -13.50 -8.08
C GLY A 82 -8.27 -13.92 -7.24
N ARG A 83 -7.05 -13.92 -7.78
CA ARG A 83 -5.81 -14.32 -7.11
C ARG A 83 -5.03 -13.10 -6.62
N LEU A 84 -4.28 -13.27 -5.53
CA LEU A 84 -3.40 -12.23 -4.99
C LEU A 84 -2.00 -12.41 -5.60
N GLU A 85 -1.50 -11.38 -6.27
CA GLU A 85 -0.25 -11.43 -7.03
C GLU A 85 0.67 -10.27 -6.61
N ALA A 86 1.93 -10.60 -6.32
CA ALA A 86 2.97 -9.61 -6.18
C ALA A 86 3.42 -9.20 -7.59
N CYS A 87 3.44 -7.89 -7.86
CA CYS A 87 3.83 -7.36 -9.15
C CYS A 87 4.82 -6.21 -8.97
N PRO A 88 5.69 -5.96 -9.97
CA PRO A 88 6.47 -4.73 -10.01
C PRO A 88 5.57 -3.48 -9.95
N PRO A 89 6.08 -2.34 -9.48
CA PRO A 89 5.38 -1.07 -9.56
C PRO A 89 5.02 -0.76 -11.01
N LYS A 90 3.91 -0.05 -11.22
CA LYS A 90 3.37 0.23 -12.56
C LYS A 90 4.40 0.90 -13.49
N THR A 91 5.35 1.64 -12.91
CA THR A 91 6.45 2.30 -13.62
C THR A 91 7.75 2.12 -12.83
N ALA A 92 8.89 2.09 -13.52
CA ALA A 92 10.21 2.02 -12.88
C ALA A 92 10.43 3.17 -11.87
N HIS A 93 9.93 4.37 -12.17
CA HIS A 93 9.97 5.52 -11.27
C HIS A 93 9.21 5.35 -9.94
N SER A 94 8.37 4.32 -9.82
CA SER A 94 7.66 4.03 -8.58
C SER A 94 8.52 3.22 -7.59
N VAL A 95 9.66 2.67 -8.04
CA VAL A 95 10.66 2.06 -7.16
C VAL A 95 11.42 3.16 -6.44
N ARG A 96 11.43 3.13 -5.11
CA ARG A 96 12.03 4.19 -4.30
C ARG A 96 12.49 3.71 -2.93
N VAL A 97 13.47 4.39 -2.36
CA VAL A 97 13.84 4.24 -0.95
C VAL A 97 13.13 5.32 -0.14
N ILE A 98 12.60 4.94 1.02
CA ILE A 98 12.01 5.86 1.99
C ILE A 98 12.80 5.81 3.31
N ALA A 99 12.87 6.95 4.00
CA ALA A 99 13.41 7.02 5.35
C ALA A 99 12.34 6.61 6.38
N LEU A 100 12.76 5.90 7.41
CA LEU A 100 11.96 5.47 8.54
C LEU A 100 12.45 6.23 9.78
N ASP A 101 11.65 7.15 10.30
CA ASP A 101 11.98 7.77 11.59
C ASP A 101 11.74 6.81 12.76
N ARG A 102 12.15 7.24 13.95
CA ARG A 102 12.03 6.47 15.19
C ARG A 102 10.61 5.99 15.48
N THR A 103 9.59 6.79 15.16
CA THR A 103 8.18 6.43 15.40
C THR A 103 7.72 5.36 14.42
N THR A 104 8.14 5.44 13.16
CA THR A 104 7.85 4.40 12.16
C THR A 104 8.59 3.10 12.47
N ILE A 105 9.86 3.17 12.89
CA ILE A 105 10.61 1.98 13.33
C ILE A 105 9.93 1.33 14.55
N ALA A 106 9.48 2.12 15.52
CA ALA A 106 8.74 1.60 16.67
C ALA A 106 7.43 0.93 16.24
N ALA A 107 6.68 1.53 15.31
CA ALA A 107 5.47 0.95 14.75
C ALA A 107 5.71 -0.39 14.03
N LEU A 108 6.84 -0.52 13.32
CA LEU A 108 7.23 -1.76 12.63
C LEU A 108 7.73 -2.84 13.60
N ARG A 109 8.40 -2.45 14.69
CA ARG A 109 8.86 -3.39 15.73
C ARG A 109 7.74 -3.90 16.63
N ALA A 110 6.63 -3.16 16.70
CA ALA A 110 5.50 -3.58 17.51
C ALA A 110 5.05 -4.99 17.08
N PRO A 111 4.87 -5.94 18.03
CA PRO A 111 4.37 -7.26 17.70
C PRO A 111 3.07 -7.12 16.92
N SER A 112 3.02 -7.67 15.71
CA SER A 112 1.77 -7.76 14.96
C SER A 112 0.78 -8.53 15.83
N GLY A 113 -0.21 -7.84 16.39
CA GLY A 113 -1.21 -8.46 17.28
C GLY A 113 -1.71 -9.76 16.66
N ALA A 114 -1.53 -10.86 17.41
CA ALA A 114 -1.71 -12.22 16.95
C ALA A 114 -3.02 -12.38 16.17
N GLY A 115 -2.90 -12.83 14.92
CA GLY A 115 -3.99 -13.03 13.98
C GLY A 115 -3.51 -13.95 12.88
N ASP A 116 -3.32 -15.20 13.28
CA ASP A 116 -2.87 -16.34 12.51
C ASP A 116 -3.83 -16.58 11.33
N HIS A 117 -3.45 -16.15 10.13
CA HIS A 117 -3.92 -16.73 8.87
C HIS A 117 -2.67 -17.13 8.10
N ARG A 118 -2.18 -18.32 8.44
CA ARG A 118 -1.28 -19.11 7.61
C ARG A 118 -1.97 -19.26 6.24
N THR A 119 -1.61 -18.44 5.26
CA THR A 119 -1.92 -18.76 3.86
C THR A 119 -1.02 -19.92 3.50
N SER A 120 -1.59 -21.12 3.70
CA SER A 120 -1.11 -22.37 3.15
C SER A 120 -0.94 -22.23 1.63
N SER A 121 0.21 -22.74 1.16
CA SER A 121 0.51 -23.28 -0.17
C SER A 121 0.23 -22.44 -1.41
N ASP A 122 1.30 -21.97 -2.06
CA ASP A 122 1.48 -22.19 -3.49
C ASP A 122 2.99 -22.31 -3.78
N GLY A 123 3.44 -23.53 -4.07
CA GLY A 123 4.81 -23.78 -4.55
C GLY A 123 4.94 -23.40 -6.03
N PRO A 124 6.16 -23.25 -6.58
CA PRO A 124 6.33 -22.87 -7.97
C PRO A 124 5.90 -24.04 -8.89
N PRO A 125 5.22 -23.78 -10.03
CA PRO A 125 4.91 -24.82 -11.01
C PRO A 125 6.18 -25.28 -11.77
N PRO A 126 6.15 -26.47 -12.41
CA PRO A 126 7.33 -27.13 -12.98
C PRO A 126 8.02 -26.34 -14.10
#